data_AF-A0A9P9FJ16-F1
#
_entry.id   AF-A0A9P9FJ16-F1
#
_cell.length_a   1.000
_cell.length_b   1.000
_cell.length_c   1.000
_cell.angle_alpha   90.00
_cell.angle_beta   90.00
_cell.angle_gamma   90.00
#
_symmetry.space_group_name_H-M   'P 1'
#
loop_
_entity.id
_entity.type
_entity.pdbx_description
1 polymer ?
#
loop_
_entity_poly.entity_id
_entity_poly.type
_entity_poly.pdbx_seq_one_letter_code
_entity_poly.pdbx_strand_id
1 'polypeptide(L)'
;MSLEERLGKLQLLLGKPVSLVDPPEATESPASMEPVEQTTDSQPQDAANSGNLAHSTDASRHQRSPSELVEDRARARRHQEAFDNSAFRVGEQLGEHVHFCPLKTMVTYPERYIGKANKPLAKPFFEKILLGRVWDFFYLHDPRDSTRDPYLLVPTTQFEAFLDDINAKLGISLKIPNGPNEVRFALKFGQGGTPRPRYLRRSEDETALDIRPWPPINSGDIQRFDEASMQMKDDWLASMKLVKTGLVGKGGKGNSEKAARKKRDREQMLRDTQGYLGLRGSMSPQNVVFVCVDVEAIERPPYPISEIGLAILDTNDIRKIAPGPGGQNWWTSINCHHLRVREYSGLRNSQYVHGCPDAFDFGSSTFPRKKNVRKAIMAILEPHTSRNLVLVGHDIAQDIKYFDTLGIHLLDLKNFTRQVDTQEMCQAWQNETQGRGLGKILSQLEIPSKNLHNAGNDAYYTVCAMFGIAIEQIREHEAKLKEKHELIGTEGQ
;
A
#
# COMPACT_ATOMS: atom_id res chain seq x y z
N MET A 1 -36.57 -8.75 30.48
CA MET A 1 -36.84 -7.35 30.14
C MET A 1 -37.84 -7.36 29.00
N SER A 2 -39.06 -6.85 29.21
CA SER A 2 -40.16 -6.93 28.23
C SER A 2 -39.87 -6.09 26.99
N LEU A 3 -40.64 -6.30 25.91
CA LEU A 3 -40.52 -5.53 24.67
C LEU A 3 -40.82 -4.04 24.93
N GLU A 4 -41.79 -3.72 25.79
CA GLU A 4 -42.04 -2.34 26.23
C GLU A 4 -40.86 -1.74 26.99
N GLU A 5 -40.20 -2.51 27.88
CA GLU A 5 -39.02 -2.02 28.62
C GLU A 5 -37.83 -1.74 27.68
N ARG A 6 -37.71 -2.48 26.58
CA ARG A 6 -36.69 -2.25 25.54
C ARG A 6 -37.01 -1.02 24.69
N LEU A 7 -38.26 -0.83 24.29
CA LEU A 7 -38.72 0.35 23.54
C LEU A 7 -38.58 1.63 24.39
N GLY A 8 -38.90 1.57 25.69
CA GLY A 8 -38.74 2.68 26.62
C GLY A 8 -37.29 3.14 26.77
N LYS A 9 -36.33 2.21 26.84
CA LYS A 9 -34.89 2.56 26.85
C LYS A 9 -34.42 3.16 25.53
N LEU A 10 -34.95 2.69 24.41
CA LEU A 10 -34.61 3.20 23.09
C LEU A 10 -35.10 4.64 22.91
N GLN A 11 -36.32 4.95 23.37
CA GLN A 11 -36.89 6.29 23.35
C GLN A 11 -36.11 7.27 24.25
N LEU A 12 -35.62 6.80 25.41
CA LEU A 12 -34.78 7.60 26.31
C LEU A 12 -33.41 7.95 25.69
N LEU A 13 -32.86 7.06 24.86
CA LEU A 13 -31.59 7.24 24.16
C LEU A 13 -31.71 8.11 22.90
N LEU A 14 -32.86 8.08 22.22
CA LEU A 14 -33.04 8.72 20.91
C LEU A 14 -33.82 10.05 20.98
N GLY A 15 -34.45 10.37 22.11
CA GLY A 15 -35.17 11.63 22.32
C GLY A 15 -36.40 11.83 21.43
N LYS A 16 -36.88 10.77 20.76
CA LYS A 16 -38.03 10.77 19.85
C LYS A 16 -38.90 9.52 20.06
N PRO A 17 -40.22 9.59 19.87
CA PRO A 17 -41.10 8.43 20.02
C PRO A 17 -40.81 7.36 18.97
N VAL A 18 -40.72 6.10 19.41
CA VAL A 18 -40.45 4.94 18.56
C VAL A 18 -41.65 4.00 18.62
N SER A 19 -42.25 3.72 17.46
CA SER A 19 -43.29 2.70 17.30
C SER A 19 -42.83 1.64 16.28
N LEU A 20 -43.34 0.42 16.44
CA LEU A 20 -43.13 -0.65 15.47
C LEU A 20 -44.14 -0.48 14.32
N VAL A 21 -43.69 -0.64 13.08
CA VAL A 21 -44.54 -0.61 11.88
C VAL A 21 -44.55 -2.02 11.29
N ASP A 22 -45.73 -2.57 11.06
CA ASP A 22 -45.89 -3.87 10.40
C ASP A 22 -45.66 -3.76 8.87
N PRO A 23 -45.14 -4.80 8.21
CA PRO A 23 -44.82 -4.76 6.78
C PRO A 23 -46.09 -4.82 5.92
N PRO A 24 -46.14 -4.11 4.76
CA PRO A 24 -47.30 -4.14 3.87
C PRO A 24 -47.31 -5.36 2.94
N GLU A 25 -48.49 -5.96 2.76
CA GLU A 25 -48.77 -7.02 1.78
C GLU A 25 -48.82 -6.49 0.33
N ALA A 26 -48.49 -7.36 -0.62
CA ALA A 26 -48.34 -7.06 -2.04
C ALA A 26 -49.63 -7.24 -2.85
N THR A 27 -50.01 -6.27 -3.70
CA THR A 27 -50.84 -6.48 -4.91
C THR A 27 -50.69 -5.34 -5.94
N GLU A 28 -50.33 -5.74 -7.17
CA GLU A 28 -50.72 -5.29 -8.53
C GLU A 28 -50.49 -3.83 -9.05
N SER A 29 -50.06 -3.76 -10.33
CA SER A 29 -49.88 -2.56 -11.22
C SER A 29 -51.01 -2.51 -12.29
N PRO A 30 -51.11 -1.56 -13.27
CA PRO A 30 -50.24 -0.41 -13.65
C PRO A 30 -50.97 0.92 -14.07
N ALA A 31 -50.20 2.02 -14.26
CA ALA A 31 -50.18 2.92 -15.46
C ALA A 31 -49.86 4.42 -15.19
N SER A 32 -48.79 4.87 -15.87
CA SER A 32 -48.54 6.17 -16.56
C SER A 32 -48.38 7.53 -15.83
N MET A 33 -47.27 8.19 -16.25
CA MET A 33 -46.96 9.63 -16.39
C MET A 33 -46.04 10.31 -15.36
N GLU A 34 -44.95 10.85 -15.91
CA GLU A 34 -43.83 11.67 -15.38
C GLU A 34 -44.20 13.16 -15.11
N PRO A 35 -43.26 14.07 -14.75
CA PRO A 35 -42.07 14.02 -13.87
C PRO A 35 -41.99 15.22 -12.88
N VAL A 36 -41.28 15.11 -11.74
CA VAL A 36 -40.68 16.29 -11.05
C VAL A 36 -39.43 15.88 -10.25
N GLU A 37 -38.39 16.71 -10.37
CA GLU A 37 -37.08 16.71 -9.69
C GLU A 37 -37.13 16.93 -8.16
N GLN A 38 -36.19 16.33 -7.42
CA GLN A 38 -35.16 17.00 -6.59
C GLN A 38 -34.67 16.16 -5.39
N THR A 39 -33.36 15.91 -5.42
CA THR A 39 -32.35 15.98 -4.34
C THR A 39 -32.59 15.27 -2.99
N THR A 40 -31.70 14.34 -2.63
CA THR A 40 -30.58 14.58 -1.69
C THR A 40 -29.80 13.29 -1.35
N ASP A 41 -28.47 13.41 -1.45
CA ASP A 41 -27.44 12.88 -0.57
C ASP A 41 -27.39 11.38 -0.20
N SER A 42 -26.39 10.67 -0.75
CA SER A 42 -25.87 9.41 -0.20
C SER A 42 -24.46 9.12 -0.72
N GLN A 43 -23.47 9.27 0.17
CA GLN A 43 -22.08 8.84 -0.02
C GLN A 43 -21.98 7.31 -0.16
N PRO A 44 -21.17 6.77 -1.08
CA PRO A 44 -20.71 5.38 -1.00
C PRO A 44 -19.34 5.32 -0.31
N GLN A 45 -19.32 4.64 0.82
CA GLN A 45 -18.11 4.22 1.53
C GLN A 45 -17.39 3.09 0.77
N ASP A 46 -16.08 3.26 0.66
CA ASP A 46 -14.99 2.29 0.55
C ASP A 46 -15.31 0.81 0.23
N ALA A 47 -14.84 0.36 -0.94
CA ALA A 47 -14.55 -1.04 -1.21
C ALA A 47 -13.10 -1.18 -1.68
N ALA A 48 -12.17 -1.27 -0.71
CA ALA A 48 -10.82 -1.76 -0.95
C ALA A 48 -10.62 -3.06 -0.20
N ASN A 49 -10.50 -4.13 -0.98
CA ASN A 49 -10.32 -5.50 -0.58
C ASN A 49 -8.98 -5.67 0.17
N SER A 50 -9.04 -6.06 1.44
CA SER A 50 -7.98 -6.76 2.16
C SER A 50 -8.65 -7.80 3.04
N GLY A 51 -8.78 -9.02 2.50
CA GLY A 51 -9.44 -10.11 3.19
C GLY A 51 -8.88 -11.46 2.75
N ASN A 52 -7.72 -11.82 3.29
CA ASN A 52 -7.48 -13.21 3.69
C ASN A 52 -6.72 -13.21 5.01
N LEU A 53 -7.46 -12.91 6.07
CA LEU A 53 -7.20 -13.35 7.42
C LEU A 53 -8.56 -13.71 8.00
N ALA A 54 -8.79 -15.02 8.11
CA ALA A 54 -9.95 -15.58 8.76
C ALA A 54 -10.05 -15.00 10.18
N HIS A 55 -11.06 -14.16 10.41
CA HIS A 55 -11.61 -13.93 11.73
C HIS A 55 -12.45 -15.17 12.09
N SER A 56 -11.85 -16.07 12.87
CA SER A 56 -12.63 -16.89 13.77
C SER A 56 -13.26 -15.95 14.80
N THR A 57 -14.56 -15.70 14.65
CA THR A 57 -15.38 -15.16 15.72
C THR A 57 -15.49 -16.20 16.82
N ASP A 58 -14.64 -16.09 17.84
CA ASP A 58 -14.99 -16.60 19.16
C ASP A 58 -14.62 -15.56 20.21
N ALA A 59 -15.62 -14.78 20.61
CA ALA A 59 -15.56 -13.96 21.80
C ALA A 59 -15.84 -14.85 23.02
N SER A 60 -14.98 -15.84 23.24
CA SER A 60 -14.88 -16.50 24.53
C SER A 60 -13.82 -15.75 25.35
N ARG A 61 -14.28 -15.04 26.38
CA ARG A 61 -13.41 -14.49 27.44
C ARG A 61 -12.76 -15.69 28.14
N HIS A 62 -11.67 -16.21 27.58
CA HIS A 62 -10.82 -17.18 28.25
C HIS A 62 -10.20 -16.48 29.45
N GLN A 63 -10.78 -16.69 30.63
CA GLN A 63 -10.06 -16.48 31.88
C GLN A 63 -8.85 -17.43 31.83
N ARG A 64 -7.65 -16.86 31.84
CA ARG A 64 -6.42 -17.66 31.90
C ARG A 64 -6.50 -18.58 33.10
N SER A 65 -6.16 -19.85 32.87
CA SER A 65 -6.16 -20.84 33.92
C SER A 65 -5.14 -20.45 35.01
N PRO A 66 -5.39 -20.77 36.28
CA PRO A 66 -4.42 -20.57 37.36
C PRO A 66 -3.05 -21.22 37.06
N SER A 67 -3.02 -22.31 36.29
CA SER A 67 -1.80 -22.99 35.83
C SER A 67 -0.96 -22.14 34.87
N GLU A 68 -1.57 -21.48 33.88
CA GLU A 68 -0.85 -20.61 32.92
C GLU A 68 -0.25 -19.39 33.62
N LEU A 69 -0.97 -18.81 34.59
CA LEU A 69 -0.46 -17.69 35.40
C LEU A 69 0.70 -18.10 36.32
N VAL A 70 0.71 -19.35 36.80
CA VAL A 70 1.79 -19.90 37.61
C VAL A 70 3.01 -20.22 36.75
N GLU A 71 2.81 -20.76 35.54
CA GLU A 71 3.89 -20.99 34.57
C GLU A 71 4.53 -19.70 34.08
N ASP A 72 3.74 -18.66 33.77
CA ASP A 72 4.23 -17.33 33.41
C ASP A 72 5.05 -16.71 34.56
N ARG A 73 4.58 -16.83 35.80
CA ARG A 73 5.32 -16.36 36.98
C ARG A 73 6.60 -17.15 37.21
N ALA A 74 6.59 -18.47 36.99
CA ALA A 74 7.78 -19.31 37.10
C ALA A 74 8.78 -19.03 35.97
N ARG A 75 8.29 -18.66 34.77
CA ARG A 75 9.11 -18.25 33.64
C ARG A 75 9.75 -16.89 33.86
N ALA A 76 8.99 -15.91 34.38
CA ALA A 76 9.50 -14.60 34.77
C ALA A 76 10.59 -14.71 35.86
N ARG A 77 10.39 -15.55 36.89
CA ARG A 77 11.42 -15.82 37.91
C ARG A 77 12.66 -16.49 37.33
N ARG A 78 12.49 -17.52 36.49
CA ARG A 78 13.61 -18.19 35.80
C ARG A 78 14.38 -17.24 34.87
N HIS A 79 13.70 -16.33 34.19
CA HIS A 79 14.36 -15.31 33.35
C HIS A 79 15.11 -14.27 34.19
N GLN A 80 14.61 -13.93 35.39
CA GLN A 80 15.27 -12.99 36.29
C GLN A 80 16.51 -13.60 36.97
N GLU A 81 16.46 -14.90 37.29
CA GLU A 81 17.59 -15.67 37.82
C GLU A 81 18.64 -16.01 36.74
N ALA A 82 18.25 -16.12 35.47
CA ALA A 82 19.15 -16.46 34.35
C ALA A 82 20.07 -15.30 33.88
N PHE A 83 19.81 -14.06 34.32
CA PHE A 83 20.60 -12.87 33.95
C PHE A 83 21.17 -12.20 35.19
N ASP A 84 22.03 -12.95 35.89
CA ASP A 84 22.90 -12.38 36.90
C ASP A 84 24.31 -12.19 36.35
N ASN A 85 24.51 -11.06 35.66
CA ASN A 85 25.84 -10.63 35.24
C ASN A 85 26.50 -9.71 36.29
N SER A 86 26.08 -9.77 37.56
CA SER A 86 26.69 -8.95 38.63
C SER A 86 28.19 -9.16 38.78
N ALA A 87 28.70 -10.34 38.41
CA ALA A 87 30.12 -10.66 38.43
C ALA A 87 30.91 -10.18 37.19
N PHE A 88 30.24 -9.68 36.14
CA PHE A 88 30.90 -9.26 34.90
C PHE A 88 31.65 -7.95 35.08
N ARG A 89 32.81 -7.86 34.42
CA ARG A 89 33.58 -6.63 34.31
C ARG A 89 33.32 -5.92 32.98
N VAL A 90 33.44 -4.60 33.00
CA VAL A 90 33.28 -3.77 31.80
C VAL A 90 34.20 -4.28 30.68
N GLY A 91 33.64 -4.54 29.50
CA GLY A 91 34.38 -5.05 28.34
C GLY A 91 34.30 -6.56 28.12
N GLU A 92 33.81 -7.34 29.10
CA GLU A 92 33.61 -8.78 28.97
C GLU A 92 32.51 -9.14 27.97
N GLN A 93 32.53 -10.34 27.40
CA GLN A 93 31.60 -10.75 26.35
C GLN A 93 30.78 -11.96 26.84
N LEU A 94 29.50 -11.99 26.45
CA LEU A 94 28.68 -13.19 26.59
C LEU A 94 29.01 -14.22 25.50
N GLY A 95 28.56 -15.46 25.72
CA GLY A 95 28.71 -16.55 24.74
C GLY A 95 28.04 -16.27 23.39
N GLU A 96 28.48 -16.98 22.35
CA GLU A 96 28.08 -16.76 20.94
C GLU A 96 26.60 -17.04 20.64
N HIS A 97 25.89 -17.68 21.57
CA HIS A 97 24.50 -18.08 21.40
C HIS A 97 23.50 -17.07 22.00
N VAL A 98 23.99 -15.98 22.59
CA VAL A 98 23.11 -14.96 23.16
C VAL A 98 22.59 -14.02 22.08
N HIS A 99 21.27 -13.84 22.06
CA HIS A 99 20.62 -12.82 21.24
C HIS A 99 20.51 -11.50 21.98
N PHE A 100 20.64 -10.41 21.24
CA PHE A 100 20.58 -9.06 21.75
C PHE A 100 19.44 -8.27 21.12
N CYS A 101 18.75 -7.49 21.95
CA CYS A 101 17.79 -6.48 21.55
C CYS A 101 18.43 -5.09 21.67
N PRO A 102 18.46 -4.27 20.60
CA PRO A 102 18.92 -2.89 20.72
C PRO A 102 18.00 -2.08 21.64
N LEU A 103 18.56 -1.28 22.55
CA LEU A 103 17.76 -0.44 23.45
C LEU A 103 16.80 0.48 22.68
N LYS A 104 17.27 1.01 21.54
CA LYS A 104 16.45 1.81 20.61
C LYS A 104 15.24 1.06 20.07
N THR A 105 15.36 -0.24 19.82
CA THR A 105 14.25 -1.10 19.37
C THR A 105 13.23 -1.26 20.50
N MET A 106 13.68 -1.48 21.73
CA MET A 106 12.81 -1.64 22.90
C MET A 106 11.97 -0.39 23.18
N VAL A 107 12.62 0.78 23.26
CA VAL A 107 11.92 2.05 23.57
C VAL A 107 10.93 2.47 22.48
N THR A 108 11.11 2.00 21.24
CA THR A 108 10.20 2.28 20.11
C THR A 108 9.14 1.20 19.90
N TYR A 109 9.17 0.10 20.66
CA TYR A 109 8.24 -1.02 20.56
C TYR A 109 6.76 -0.60 20.69
N PRO A 110 6.38 0.28 21.66
CA PRO A 110 4.98 0.68 21.83
C PRO A 110 4.38 1.27 20.57
N GLU A 111 5.18 1.99 19.79
CA GLU A 111 4.66 2.72 18.64
C GLU A 111 4.24 1.82 17.49
N ARG A 112 4.85 0.63 17.38
CA ARG A 112 4.64 -0.28 16.25
C ARG A 112 3.87 -1.54 16.59
N TYR A 113 4.05 -2.05 17.81
CA TYR A 113 3.59 -3.40 18.16
C TYR A 113 2.52 -3.42 19.25
N ILE A 114 2.12 -2.25 19.77
CA ILE A 114 1.01 -2.14 20.73
C ILE A 114 -0.16 -1.44 20.05
N GLY A 115 -1.30 -2.15 19.98
CA GLY A 115 -2.54 -1.64 19.40
C GLY A 115 -3.12 -0.44 20.17
N LYS A 116 -3.99 0.34 19.51
CA LYS A 116 -4.54 1.60 20.04
C LYS A 116 -5.18 1.46 21.43
N ALA A 117 -5.83 0.32 21.72
CA ALA A 117 -6.48 0.06 23.00
C ALA A 117 -5.46 -0.10 24.16
N ASN A 118 -4.39 -0.86 23.95
CA ASN A 118 -3.42 -1.18 25.01
C ASN A 118 -2.28 -0.16 25.10
N LYS A 119 -2.06 0.64 24.04
CA LYS A 119 -0.94 1.59 23.97
C LYS A 119 -0.94 2.61 25.12
N PRO A 120 -2.05 3.31 25.47
CA PRO A 120 -2.06 4.26 26.58
C PRO A 120 -1.71 3.63 27.94
N LEU A 121 -2.06 2.35 28.13
CA LEU A 121 -1.81 1.62 29.38
C LEU A 121 -0.36 1.12 29.48
N ALA A 122 0.20 0.63 28.37
CA ALA A 122 1.54 0.05 28.35
C ALA A 122 2.65 1.11 28.19
N LYS A 123 2.39 2.22 27.49
CA LYS A 123 3.41 3.24 27.18
C LYS A 123 4.17 3.78 28.40
N PRO A 124 3.55 4.05 29.57
CA PRO A 124 4.27 4.54 30.74
C PRO A 124 5.40 3.60 31.22
N PHE A 125 5.26 2.28 31.02
CA PHE A 125 6.32 1.32 31.36
C PHE A 125 7.56 1.49 30.48
N PHE A 126 7.39 1.85 29.21
CA PHE A 126 8.50 2.06 28.28
C PHE A 126 9.12 3.46 28.43
N GLU A 127 8.35 4.46 28.85
CA GLU A 127 8.85 5.80 29.18
C GLU A 127 9.72 5.77 30.45
N LYS A 128 9.42 4.84 31.38
CA LYS A 128 10.17 4.60 32.63
C LYS A 128 10.80 3.21 32.65
N ILE A 129 11.44 2.81 31.55
CA ILE A 129 11.91 1.43 31.33
C ILE A 129 12.91 0.90 32.38
N LEU A 130 13.63 1.80 33.05
CA LEU A 130 14.60 1.45 34.09
C LEU A 130 13.97 1.29 35.49
N LEU A 131 12.80 1.88 35.72
CA LEU A 131 12.22 1.97 37.07
C LEU A 131 11.74 0.61 37.58
N GLY A 132 12.20 0.23 38.78
CA GLY A 132 11.75 -1.01 39.44
C GLY A 132 12.17 -2.29 38.72
N ARG A 133 13.23 -2.23 37.90
CA ARG A 133 13.78 -3.39 37.19
C ARG A 133 15.30 -3.29 37.10
N VAL A 134 15.94 -4.46 37.15
CA VAL A 134 17.36 -4.60 36.91
C VAL A 134 17.63 -4.87 35.43
N TRP A 135 18.59 -4.16 34.85
CA TRP A 135 19.03 -4.33 33.47
C TRP A 135 20.54 -4.57 33.39
N ASP A 136 20.98 -5.56 32.62
CA ASP A 136 22.38 -5.65 32.20
C ASP A 136 22.55 -5.08 30.79
N PHE A 137 23.27 -3.97 30.70
CA PHE A 137 23.55 -3.28 29.45
C PHE A 137 24.86 -3.75 28.83
N PHE A 138 24.84 -3.84 27.50
CA PHE A 138 25.98 -4.14 26.65
C PHE A 138 26.17 -3.01 25.64
N TYR A 139 27.41 -2.79 25.23
CA TYR A 139 27.77 -1.80 24.21
C TYR A 139 28.41 -2.47 23.00
N LEU A 140 28.17 -1.91 21.82
CA LEU A 140 28.80 -2.33 20.56
C LEU A 140 29.21 -1.12 19.75
N HIS A 141 30.50 -1.03 19.42
CA HIS A 141 31.06 -0.02 18.52
C HIS A 141 30.86 -0.40 17.04
N ASP A 142 30.84 0.59 16.14
CA ASP A 142 31.03 0.33 14.70
C ASP A 142 32.53 0.37 14.38
N PRO A 143 33.17 -0.75 14.00
CA PRO A 143 34.58 -0.79 13.64
C PRO A 143 34.99 0.20 12.53
N ARG A 144 34.03 0.63 11.70
CA ARG A 144 34.29 1.57 10.60
C ARG A 144 34.15 3.03 11.01
N ASP A 145 33.70 3.29 12.23
CA ASP A 145 33.48 4.64 12.75
C ASP A 145 33.84 4.70 14.23
N SER A 146 35.15 4.70 14.50
CA SER A 146 35.73 4.72 15.85
C SER A 146 35.50 6.03 16.60
N THR A 147 34.92 7.04 15.95
CA THR A 147 34.69 8.38 16.53
C THR A 147 33.32 8.52 17.17
N ARG A 148 32.39 7.57 16.92
CA ARG A 148 31.03 7.61 17.44
C ARG A 148 30.90 6.85 18.75
N ASP A 149 29.98 7.34 19.59
CA ASP A 149 29.49 6.60 20.76
C ASP A 149 28.96 5.22 20.34
N PRO A 150 29.20 4.17 21.15
CA PRO A 150 28.69 2.84 20.89
C PRO A 150 27.17 2.75 21.06
N TYR A 151 26.60 1.68 20.54
CA TYR A 151 25.17 1.40 20.64
C TYR A 151 24.88 0.51 21.84
N LEU A 152 23.79 0.80 22.54
CA LEU A 152 23.32 0.02 23.68
C LEU A 152 22.46 -1.15 23.24
N LEU A 153 22.75 -2.30 23.82
CA LEU A 153 22.00 -3.53 23.67
C LEU A 153 21.71 -4.13 25.04
N VAL A 154 20.67 -4.94 25.09
CA VAL A 154 20.39 -5.84 26.23
C VAL A 154 20.18 -7.24 25.68
N PRO A 155 20.46 -8.30 26.44
CA PRO A 155 20.00 -9.65 26.12
C PRO A 155 18.50 -9.67 25.81
N THR A 156 18.11 -10.28 24.70
CA THR A 156 16.72 -10.30 24.20
C THR A 156 15.74 -10.84 25.25
N THR A 157 16.18 -11.84 26.01
CA THR A 157 15.49 -12.43 27.15
C THR A 157 15.12 -11.43 28.25
N GLN A 158 15.94 -10.41 28.54
CA GLN A 158 15.58 -9.37 29.51
C GLN A 158 14.41 -8.51 28.98
N PHE A 159 14.35 -8.30 27.66
CA PHE A 159 13.22 -7.62 27.04
C PHE A 159 11.95 -8.49 27.04
N GLU A 160 12.06 -9.80 26.81
CA GLU A 160 10.94 -10.73 26.95
C GLU A 160 10.37 -10.71 28.38
N ALA A 161 11.24 -10.83 29.39
CA ALA A 161 10.83 -10.73 30.78
C ALA A 161 10.17 -9.37 31.12
N PHE A 162 10.55 -8.29 30.42
CA PHE A 162 9.93 -6.98 30.58
C PHE A 162 8.53 -6.93 30.00
N LEU A 163 8.32 -7.55 28.83
CA LEU A 163 6.97 -7.70 28.27
C LEU A 163 6.08 -8.57 29.17
N ASP A 164 6.63 -9.65 29.73
CA ASP A 164 5.91 -10.54 30.66
C ASP A 164 5.44 -9.82 31.92
N ASP A 165 6.26 -8.94 32.50
CA ASP A 165 5.86 -8.12 33.65
C ASP A 165 4.71 -7.17 33.32
N ILE A 166 4.74 -6.54 32.14
CA ILE A 166 3.66 -5.66 31.68
C ILE A 166 2.39 -6.48 31.48
N ASN A 167 2.52 -7.68 30.88
CA ASN A 167 1.40 -8.60 30.68
C ASN A 167 0.76 -9.00 32.00
N ALA A 168 1.57 -9.32 33.02
CA ALA A 168 1.10 -9.66 34.35
C ALA A 168 0.40 -8.50 35.06
N LYS A 169 0.93 -7.27 34.92
CA LYS A 169 0.37 -6.07 35.57
C LYS A 169 -0.91 -5.57 34.90
N LEU A 170 -1.00 -5.66 33.57
CA LEU A 170 -2.11 -5.09 32.79
C LEU A 170 -3.12 -6.13 32.30
N GLY A 171 -2.85 -7.42 32.47
CA GLY A 171 -3.69 -8.50 31.93
C GLY A 171 -3.68 -8.61 30.40
N ILE A 172 -2.66 -8.06 29.73
CA ILE A 172 -2.50 -8.06 28.26
C ILE A 172 -1.53 -9.15 27.79
N SER A 173 -1.23 -9.20 26.48
CA SER A 173 -0.38 -10.24 25.86
C SER A 173 0.59 -9.65 24.82
N LEU A 174 1.49 -8.78 25.25
CA LEU A 174 2.63 -8.28 24.48
C LEU A 174 3.66 -9.40 24.26
N LYS A 175 4.23 -9.47 23.06
CA LYS A 175 5.29 -10.43 22.71
C LYS A 175 6.16 -9.89 21.57
N ILE A 176 7.38 -10.40 21.47
CA ILE A 176 8.20 -10.19 20.27
C ILE A 176 7.42 -10.74 19.05
N PRO A 177 7.29 -9.98 17.95
CA PRO A 177 6.58 -10.43 16.77
C PRO A 177 7.33 -11.56 16.07
N ASN A 178 6.61 -12.61 15.68
CA ASN A 178 7.16 -13.73 14.92
C ASN A 178 7.51 -13.32 13.47
N GLY A 179 8.29 -14.17 12.80
CA GLY A 179 8.57 -14.05 11.36
C GLY A 179 9.59 -12.96 11.05
N PRO A 180 9.47 -12.22 9.93
CA PRO A 180 10.51 -11.30 9.47
C PRO A 180 10.86 -10.16 10.45
N ASN A 181 10.02 -9.89 11.44
CA ASN A 181 10.25 -8.84 12.42
C ASN A 181 11.05 -9.31 13.64
N GLU A 182 11.10 -10.62 13.91
CA GLU A 182 11.78 -11.22 15.07
C GLU A 182 13.27 -10.88 15.09
N VAL A 183 13.90 -10.88 13.91
CA VAL A 183 15.33 -10.57 13.72
C VAL A 183 15.74 -9.19 14.25
N ARG A 184 14.79 -8.25 14.42
CA ARG A 184 15.06 -6.91 14.98
C ARG A 184 15.23 -6.90 16.50
N PHE A 185 14.69 -7.91 17.16
CA PHE A 185 14.68 -8.06 18.61
C PHE A 185 15.66 -9.13 19.08
N ALA A 186 16.02 -10.07 18.21
CA ALA A 186 16.91 -11.19 18.49
C ALA A 186 18.13 -11.19 17.55
N LEU A 187 19.01 -10.20 17.71
CA LEU A 187 20.23 -10.09 16.89
C LEU A 187 21.33 -11.00 17.44
N LYS A 188 22.02 -11.70 16.54
CA LYS A 188 23.22 -12.46 16.88
C LYS A 188 24.48 -11.76 16.36
N PHE A 189 25.55 -11.86 17.12
CA PHE A 189 26.87 -11.31 16.80
C PHE A 189 27.95 -12.35 17.07
N GLY A 190 29.12 -12.22 16.45
CA GLY A 190 30.26 -13.12 16.65
C GLY A 190 30.46 -14.17 15.56
N GLN A 191 29.54 -14.27 14.60
CA GLN A 191 29.64 -15.22 13.49
C GLN A 191 30.93 -14.97 12.72
N GLY A 192 31.69 -16.03 12.46
CA GLY A 192 32.96 -15.95 11.73
C GLY A 192 34.03 -15.09 12.42
N GLY A 193 33.97 -14.95 13.74
CA GLY A 193 34.93 -14.16 14.53
C GLY A 193 34.66 -12.66 14.54
N THR A 194 33.54 -12.19 13.95
CA THR A 194 33.17 -10.76 13.93
C THR A 194 32.96 -10.17 15.33
N PRO A 195 32.97 -8.83 15.49
CA PRO A 195 32.80 -8.18 16.79
C PRO A 195 31.49 -8.52 17.50
N ARG A 196 31.55 -8.59 18.84
CA ARG A 196 30.42 -8.91 19.72
C ARG A 196 30.15 -7.82 20.75
N PRO A 197 28.89 -7.65 21.20
CA PRO A 197 28.55 -6.77 22.31
C PRO A 197 29.37 -7.09 23.57
N ARG A 198 29.80 -6.04 24.27
CA ARG A 198 30.60 -6.12 25.49
C ARG A 198 29.80 -5.58 26.67
N TYR A 199 29.92 -6.22 27.83
CA TYR A 199 29.24 -5.81 29.05
C TYR A 199 29.65 -4.39 29.41
N LEU A 200 28.65 -3.56 29.70
CA LEU A 200 28.82 -2.19 30.13
C LEU A 200 28.61 -2.07 31.63
N ARG A 201 27.39 -2.37 32.10
CA ARG A 201 27.00 -2.26 33.51
C ARG A 201 25.64 -2.88 33.77
N ARG A 202 25.39 -3.15 35.04
CA ARG A 202 24.08 -3.43 35.61
C ARG A 202 23.47 -2.11 36.09
N SER A 203 22.18 -1.91 35.81
CA SER A 203 21.39 -0.76 36.29
C SER A 203 20.38 -1.29 37.29
N GLU A 204 20.48 -0.82 38.54
CA GLU A 204 19.62 -1.23 39.65
C GLU A 204 18.79 -0.03 40.11
N ASP A 205 17.48 -0.08 39.85
CA ASP A 205 16.50 0.94 40.29
C ASP A 205 16.87 2.39 39.94
N GLU A 206 17.54 2.57 38.80
CA GLU A 206 17.92 3.90 38.32
C GLU A 206 16.78 4.57 37.56
N THR A 207 16.67 5.89 37.68
CA THR A 207 15.69 6.68 36.91
C THR A 207 16.25 7.17 35.57
N ALA A 208 17.57 7.13 35.39
CA ALA A 208 18.27 7.52 34.16
C ALA A 208 19.57 6.74 33.98
N LEU A 209 19.91 6.45 32.72
CA LEU A 209 21.14 5.74 32.36
C LEU A 209 22.26 6.76 32.08
N ASP A 210 23.00 7.19 33.10
CA ASP A 210 24.25 7.93 32.88
C ASP A 210 25.39 6.94 32.60
N ILE A 211 26.16 7.20 31.55
CA ILE A 211 27.13 6.24 30.98
C ILE A 211 28.44 6.92 30.61
N ARG A 212 28.47 8.25 30.46
CA ARG A 212 29.66 8.91 29.94
C ARG A 212 30.72 9.05 31.05
N PRO A 213 32.01 8.79 30.74
CA PRO A 213 32.57 8.49 29.42
C PRO A 213 32.39 7.02 28.98
N TRP A 214 32.22 6.81 27.67
CA TRP A 214 32.11 5.46 27.08
C TRP A 214 33.45 4.71 27.10
N PRO A 215 33.44 3.36 27.26
CA PRO A 215 34.62 2.55 27.02
C PRO A 215 35.14 2.72 25.58
N PRO A 216 36.47 2.85 25.37
CA PRO A 216 37.04 2.99 24.03
C PRO A 216 36.81 1.74 23.18
N ILE A 217 36.83 1.90 21.86
CA ILE A 217 36.73 0.77 20.93
C ILE A 217 37.91 -0.18 21.13
N ASN A 218 37.64 -1.48 21.13
CA ASN A 218 38.67 -2.51 21.24
C ASN A 218 39.38 -2.69 19.89
N SER A 219 40.71 -2.54 19.85
CA SER A 219 41.50 -2.71 18.62
C SER A 219 41.35 -4.12 18.01
N GLY A 220 41.18 -5.14 18.84
CA GLY A 220 40.91 -6.50 18.38
C GLY A 220 39.54 -6.68 17.74
N ASP A 221 38.55 -5.82 18.02
CA ASP A 221 37.27 -5.85 17.31
C ASP A 221 37.41 -5.25 15.91
N ILE A 222 38.25 -4.22 15.75
CA ILE A 222 38.59 -3.66 14.42
C ILE A 222 39.29 -4.72 13.57
N GLN A 223 40.35 -5.32 14.11
CA GLN A 223 41.09 -6.38 13.43
C GLN A 223 40.20 -7.57 13.03
N ARG A 224 39.39 -8.07 13.96
CA ARG A 224 38.47 -9.19 13.69
C ARG A 224 37.43 -8.85 12.61
N PHE A 225 36.94 -7.61 12.59
CA PHE A 225 36.05 -7.17 11.52
C PHE A 225 36.79 -7.14 10.18
N ASP A 226 38.01 -6.62 10.14
CA ASP A 226 38.82 -6.52 8.92
C ASP A 226 39.25 -7.88 8.36
N GLU A 227 39.55 -8.84 9.23
CA GLU A 227 39.95 -10.22 8.87
C GLU A 227 38.76 -11.13 8.52
N ALA A 228 37.53 -10.75 8.87
CA ALA A 228 36.34 -11.55 8.58
C ALA A 228 36.09 -11.67 7.06
N SER A 229 35.50 -12.81 6.65
CA SER A 229 35.10 -13.02 5.25
C SER A 229 34.04 -12.01 4.81
N MET A 230 33.93 -11.78 3.49
CA MET A 230 32.98 -10.80 2.94
C MET A 230 31.54 -11.07 3.40
N GLN A 231 31.12 -12.34 3.37
CA GLN A 231 29.79 -12.75 3.83
C GLN A 231 29.56 -12.41 5.31
N MET A 232 30.54 -12.68 6.17
CA MET A 232 30.43 -12.39 7.61
C MET A 232 30.41 -10.88 7.89
N LYS A 233 31.16 -10.09 7.12
CA LYS A 233 31.09 -8.63 7.15
C LYS A 233 29.70 -8.14 6.77
N ASP A 234 29.13 -8.64 5.67
CA ASP A 234 27.80 -8.24 5.20
C ASP A 234 26.70 -8.58 6.21
N ASP A 235 26.74 -9.78 6.80
CA ASP A 235 25.80 -10.22 7.83
C ASP A 235 25.92 -9.34 9.10
N TRP A 236 27.14 -9.05 9.54
CA TRP A 236 27.39 -8.17 10.67
C TRP A 236 26.89 -6.75 10.40
N LEU A 237 27.12 -6.23 9.19
CA LEU A 237 26.65 -4.92 8.76
C LEU A 237 25.11 -4.84 8.67
N ALA A 238 24.46 -5.92 8.24
CA ALA A 238 23.01 -6.02 8.25
C ALA A 238 22.45 -5.95 9.68
N SER A 239 23.03 -6.69 10.62
CA SER A 239 22.69 -6.61 12.05
C SER A 239 22.95 -5.21 12.61
N MET A 240 24.11 -4.61 12.32
CA MET A 240 24.46 -3.27 12.81
C MET A 240 23.54 -2.19 12.23
N LYS A 241 23.06 -2.34 10.99
CA LYS A 241 22.03 -1.46 10.42
C LYS A 241 20.73 -1.53 11.23
N LEU A 242 20.34 -2.71 11.71
CA LEU A 242 19.17 -2.86 12.58
C LEU A 242 19.39 -2.22 13.95
N VAL A 243 20.57 -2.34 14.55
CA VAL A 243 20.95 -1.64 15.79
C VAL A 243 20.81 -0.12 15.63
N LYS A 244 21.36 0.44 14.54
CA LYS A 244 21.35 1.89 14.26
C LYS A 244 19.94 2.43 14.03
N THR A 245 19.13 1.70 13.28
CA THR A 245 17.80 2.15 12.85
C THR A 245 16.71 1.83 13.87
N GLY A 246 16.89 0.79 14.69
CA GLY A 246 15.89 0.27 15.61
C GLY A 246 14.62 -0.15 14.87
N LEU A 247 13.46 0.22 15.43
CA LEU A 247 12.19 0.07 14.73
C LEU A 247 11.89 1.22 13.78
N VAL A 248 12.73 2.27 13.68
CA VAL A 248 12.51 3.37 12.74
C VAL A 248 12.84 2.91 11.31
N GLY A 249 11.98 2.07 10.72
CA GLY A 249 11.94 1.90 9.28
C GLY A 249 11.49 3.23 8.67
N LYS A 250 12.29 3.81 7.75
CA LYS A 250 12.06 5.00 6.88
C LYS A 250 10.65 5.63 7.00
N GLY A 251 10.32 6.20 8.14
CA GLY A 251 8.94 6.61 8.46
C GLY A 251 8.65 8.10 8.27
N GLY A 252 9.65 8.92 7.91
CA GLY A 252 9.46 10.37 7.76
C GLY A 252 10.05 10.90 6.46
N LYS A 253 11.37 10.80 6.27
CA LYS A 253 12.06 11.42 5.13
C LYS A 253 11.95 10.62 3.82
N GLY A 254 12.10 9.29 3.88
CA GLY A 254 12.05 8.44 2.69
C GLY A 254 10.64 8.23 2.13
N ASN A 255 9.61 8.36 2.96
CA ASN A 255 8.22 8.22 2.52
C ASN A 255 7.69 9.52 1.90
N SER A 256 8.09 10.70 2.43
CA SER A 256 7.78 11.98 1.78
C SER A 256 8.52 12.13 0.45
N GLU A 257 9.79 11.72 0.37
CA GLU A 257 10.55 11.73 -0.89
C GLU A 257 9.99 10.75 -1.92
N LYS A 258 9.58 9.56 -1.49
CA LYS A 258 8.90 8.58 -2.37
C LYS A 258 7.53 9.09 -2.82
N ALA A 259 6.75 9.71 -1.94
CA ALA A 259 5.46 10.30 -2.27
C ALA A 259 5.62 11.50 -3.22
N ALA A 260 6.61 12.36 -2.98
CA ALA A 260 6.95 13.47 -3.86
C ALA A 260 7.46 12.98 -5.21
N ARG A 261 8.27 11.91 -5.25
CA ARG A 261 8.69 11.28 -6.50
C ARG A 261 7.49 10.73 -7.27
N LYS A 262 6.63 9.94 -6.63
CA LYS A 262 5.38 9.47 -7.25
C LYS A 262 4.54 10.62 -7.78
N LYS A 263 4.38 11.71 -7.01
CA LYS A 263 3.65 12.90 -7.47
C LYS A 263 4.26 13.47 -8.75
N ARG A 264 5.58 13.68 -8.78
CA ARG A 264 6.30 14.15 -9.98
C ARG A 264 6.16 13.18 -11.15
N ASP A 265 6.22 11.87 -10.90
CA ASP A 265 6.09 10.85 -11.94
C ASP A 265 4.70 10.90 -12.61
N ARG A 266 3.63 11.11 -11.81
CA ARG A 266 2.25 11.28 -12.31
C ARG A 266 2.07 12.60 -13.07
N GLU A 267 2.61 13.70 -12.53
CA GLU A 267 2.61 15.01 -13.22
C GLU A 267 3.36 14.94 -14.55
N GLN A 268 4.49 14.23 -14.60
CA GLN A 268 5.25 14.02 -15.82
C GLN A 268 4.49 13.13 -16.80
N MET A 269 3.81 12.07 -16.33
CA MET A 269 2.95 11.24 -17.18
C MET A 269 1.88 12.07 -17.88
N LEU A 270 1.16 12.91 -17.15
CA LEU A 270 0.14 13.79 -17.71
C LEU A 270 0.73 14.75 -18.75
N ARG A 271 1.92 15.32 -18.48
CA ARG A 271 2.63 16.19 -19.43
C ARG A 271 3.08 15.45 -20.69
N ASP A 272 3.61 14.24 -20.54
CA ASP A 272 4.04 13.39 -21.66
C ASP A 272 2.83 13.05 -22.55
N THR A 273 1.71 12.64 -21.94
CA THR A 273 0.44 12.38 -22.65
C THR A 273 -0.05 13.60 -23.41
N GLN A 274 -0.02 14.79 -22.82
CA GLN A 274 -0.35 16.03 -23.52
C GLN A 274 0.59 16.32 -24.70
N GLY A 275 1.87 15.98 -24.57
CA GLY A 275 2.86 16.07 -25.65
C GLY A 275 2.60 15.09 -26.80
N TYR A 276 2.25 13.84 -26.47
CA TYR A 276 1.85 12.82 -27.45
C TYR A 276 0.58 13.24 -28.22
N LEU A 277 -0.38 13.87 -27.53
CA LEU A 277 -1.63 14.36 -28.11
C LEU A 277 -1.47 15.72 -28.85
N GLY A 278 -0.27 16.30 -28.87
CA GLY A 278 -0.02 17.59 -29.54
C GLY A 278 -0.72 18.79 -28.89
N LEU A 279 -1.13 18.67 -27.62
CA LEU A 279 -1.86 19.73 -26.90
C LEU A 279 -0.95 20.84 -26.35
N ARG A 280 0.37 20.61 -26.31
CA ARG A 280 1.37 21.59 -25.88
C ARG A 280 2.06 22.15 -27.11
N GLY A 281 1.72 23.37 -27.53
CA GLY A 281 2.10 24.02 -28.80
C GLY A 281 3.60 24.24 -29.09
N SER A 282 4.50 23.55 -28.41
CA SER A 282 5.93 23.55 -28.67
C SER A 282 6.43 22.11 -28.59
N MET A 283 6.85 21.58 -29.75
CA MET A 283 7.47 20.28 -30.07
C MET A 283 6.70 19.60 -31.21
N SER A 284 7.40 19.04 -32.19
CA SER A 284 6.79 18.18 -33.20
C SER A 284 5.94 17.10 -32.52
N PRO A 285 4.65 16.94 -32.86
CA PRO A 285 3.79 15.96 -32.19
C PRO A 285 4.45 14.59 -32.30
N GLN A 286 4.74 14.00 -31.14
CA GLN A 286 5.45 12.74 -31.06
C GLN A 286 4.58 11.65 -31.71
N ASN A 287 5.18 10.90 -32.61
CA ASN A 287 4.48 9.98 -33.50
C ASN A 287 4.27 8.61 -32.85
N VAL A 288 3.28 8.50 -31.97
CA VAL A 288 3.02 7.29 -31.17
C VAL A 288 1.69 6.62 -31.53
N VAL A 289 1.57 5.35 -31.19
CA VAL A 289 0.31 4.61 -31.14
C VAL A 289 0.00 4.30 -29.68
N PHE A 290 -1.15 4.76 -29.20
CA PHE A 290 -1.66 4.35 -27.90
C PHE A 290 -2.33 2.98 -28.04
N VAL A 291 -1.97 2.07 -27.14
CA VAL A 291 -2.53 0.74 -27.02
C VAL A 291 -3.13 0.64 -25.63
N CYS A 292 -4.44 0.82 -25.52
CA CYS A 292 -5.14 0.61 -24.26
C CYS A 292 -5.48 -0.86 -24.09
N VAL A 293 -5.32 -1.38 -22.87
CA VAL A 293 -5.68 -2.75 -22.51
C VAL A 293 -6.56 -2.73 -21.27
N ASP A 294 -7.51 -3.65 -21.24
CA ASP A 294 -8.35 -3.94 -20.06
C ASP A 294 -8.66 -5.45 -20.07
N VAL A 295 -8.62 -6.09 -18.91
CA VAL A 295 -8.83 -7.54 -18.78
C VAL A 295 -9.83 -7.85 -17.68
N GLU A 296 -10.90 -8.53 -18.06
CA GLU A 296 -11.84 -9.13 -17.13
C GLU A 296 -11.47 -10.59 -16.87
N ALA A 297 -11.38 -10.95 -15.58
CA ALA A 297 -11.20 -12.31 -15.12
C ALA A 297 -12.39 -12.74 -14.28
N ILE A 298 -12.73 -14.03 -14.33
CA ILE A 298 -13.85 -14.57 -13.57
C ILE A 298 -13.55 -14.49 -12.07
N GLU A 299 -14.50 -13.99 -11.28
CA GLU A 299 -14.37 -13.76 -9.83
C GLU A 299 -14.15 -15.04 -9.00
N ARG A 300 -14.29 -16.23 -9.61
CA ARG A 300 -14.17 -17.52 -8.93
C ARG A 300 -12.90 -18.26 -9.36
N PRO A 301 -12.21 -18.95 -8.43
CA PRO A 301 -11.10 -19.83 -8.77
C PRO A 301 -11.45 -20.77 -9.93
N PRO A 302 -10.55 -20.96 -10.92
CA PRO A 302 -9.14 -20.55 -10.93
C PRO A 302 -8.88 -19.14 -11.48
N TYR A 303 -9.87 -18.25 -11.47
CA TYR A 303 -9.80 -16.87 -12.00
C TYR A 303 -9.38 -16.81 -13.49
N PRO A 304 -10.01 -17.61 -14.37
CA PRO A 304 -9.67 -17.57 -15.78
C PRO A 304 -9.96 -16.18 -16.37
N ILE A 305 -9.05 -15.71 -17.21
CA ILE A 305 -9.28 -14.53 -18.07
C ILE A 305 -10.46 -14.84 -18.98
N SER A 306 -11.54 -14.09 -18.85
CA SER A 306 -12.76 -14.24 -19.65
C SER A 306 -12.78 -13.30 -20.85
N GLU A 307 -12.32 -12.07 -20.67
CA GLU A 307 -12.44 -11.02 -21.69
C GLU A 307 -11.17 -10.17 -21.75
N ILE A 308 -10.84 -9.70 -22.95
CA ILE A 308 -9.73 -8.80 -23.22
C ILE A 308 -10.27 -7.67 -24.10
N GLY A 309 -10.16 -6.45 -23.60
CA GLY A 309 -10.40 -5.22 -24.34
C GLY A 309 -9.09 -4.65 -24.86
N LEU A 310 -9.11 -4.20 -26.11
CA LEU A 310 -8.04 -3.40 -26.71
C LEU A 310 -8.67 -2.16 -27.33
N ALA A 311 -8.09 -0.99 -27.09
CA ALA A 311 -8.44 0.23 -27.82
C ALA A 311 -7.17 0.87 -28.37
N ILE A 312 -7.10 1.00 -29.69
CA ILE A 312 -5.92 1.46 -30.42
C ILE A 312 -6.18 2.84 -30.99
N LEU A 313 -5.24 3.75 -30.78
CA LEU A 313 -5.27 5.10 -31.36
C LEU A 313 -3.91 5.45 -31.96
N ASP A 314 -3.82 5.61 -33.28
CA ASP A 314 -2.65 6.22 -33.92
C ASP A 314 -2.79 7.75 -33.85
N THR A 315 -1.80 8.42 -33.25
CA THR A 315 -1.80 9.89 -33.17
C THR A 315 -1.83 10.59 -34.54
N ASN A 316 -1.46 9.91 -35.63
CA ASN A 316 -1.60 10.45 -36.98
C ASN A 316 -3.04 10.66 -37.43
N ASP A 317 -3.97 9.87 -36.90
CA ASP A 317 -5.39 9.96 -37.26
C ASP A 317 -6.04 11.22 -36.65
N ILE A 318 -5.48 11.73 -35.56
CA ILE A 318 -6.02 12.89 -34.83
C ILE A 318 -5.18 14.17 -34.97
N ARG A 319 -3.94 14.09 -35.50
CA ARG A 319 -2.97 15.21 -35.54
C ARG A 319 -3.51 16.49 -36.21
N LYS A 320 -4.43 16.33 -37.17
CA LYS A 320 -5.02 17.45 -37.94
C LYS A 320 -6.44 17.80 -37.50
N ILE A 321 -6.93 17.18 -36.43
CA ILE A 321 -8.29 17.32 -35.93
C ILE A 321 -8.20 18.02 -34.57
N ALA A 322 -8.91 19.14 -34.40
CA ALA A 322 -9.01 19.78 -33.10
C ALA A 322 -9.79 18.87 -32.13
N PRO A 323 -9.40 18.75 -30.85
CA PRO A 323 -9.99 17.78 -29.91
C PRO A 323 -11.49 17.94 -29.68
N GLY A 324 -12.00 19.17 -29.73
CA GLY A 324 -13.33 19.48 -29.21
C GLY A 324 -13.41 19.31 -27.67
N PRO A 325 -14.58 19.59 -27.07
CA PRO A 325 -14.80 19.40 -25.64
C PRO A 325 -14.52 17.95 -25.21
N GLY A 326 -13.71 17.74 -24.17
CA GLY A 326 -13.37 16.40 -23.67
C GLY A 326 -12.71 15.44 -24.67
N GLY A 327 -12.26 15.93 -25.84
CA GLY A 327 -11.68 15.10 -26.90
C GLY A 327 -12.70 14.41 -27.81
N GLN A 328 -13.96 14.85 -27.80
CA GLN A 328 -15.06 14.22 -28.55
C GLN A 328 -14.78 14.02 -30.04
N ASN A 329 -14.06 14.94 -30.69
CA ASN A 329 -13.76 14.82 -32.12
C ASN A 329 -12.75 13.70 -32.42
N TRP A 330 -12.03 13.21 -31.42
CA TRP A 330 -11.05 12.14 -31.55
C TRP A 330 -11.62 10.75 -31.23
N TRP A 331 -12.79 10.68 -30.61
CA TRP A 331 -13.39 9.42 -30.17
C TRP A 331 -13.61 8.42 -31.31
N THR A 332 -13.99 8.91 -32.49
CA THR A 332 -14.22 8.07 -33.68
C THR A 332 -12.94 7.52 -34.29
N SER A 333 -11.76 8.01 -33.88
CA SER A 333 -10.46 7.51 -34.33
C SER A 333 -9.93 6.36 -33.47
N ILE A 334 -10.68 5.97 -32.42
CA ILE A 334 -10.31 4.86 -31.54
C ILE A 334 -10.80 3.55 -32.18
N ASN A 335 -9.88 2.64 -32.48
CA ASN A 335 -10.19 1.32 -32.99
C ASN A 335 -10.26 0.30 -31.84
N CYS A 336 -11.45 -0.22 -31.59
CA CYS A 336 -11.73 -1.10 -30.46
C CYS A 336 -11.82 -2.56 -30.86
N HIS A 337 -11.28 -3.43 -30.01
CA HIS A 337 -11.42 -4.88 -30.12
C HIS A 337 -11.86 -5.46 -28.78
N HIS A 338 -12.80 -6.39 -28.86
CA HIS A 338 -13.27 -7.14 -27.71
C HIS A 338 -13.12 -8.64 -27.97
N LEU A 339 -12.28 -9.31 -27.20
CA LEU A 339 -12.01 -10.74 -27.32
C LEU A 339 -12.58 -11.44 -26.08
N ARG A 340 -13.50 -12.37 -26.28
CA ARG A 340 -14.02 -13.24 -25.22
C ARG A 340 -13.44 -14.63 -25.38
N VAL A 341 -12.81 -15.16 -24.35
CA VAL A 341 -12.21 -16.49 -24.39
C VAL A 341 -13.33 -17.52 -24.52
N ARG A 342 -13.35 -18.26 -25.63
CA ARG A 342 -14.48 -19.11 -26.03
C ARG A 342 -14.88 -20.14 -24.98
N GLU A 343 -13.91 -20.70 -24.26
CA GLU A 343 -14.13 -21.69 -23.20
C GLU A 343 -14.83 -21.09 -21.96
N TYR A 344 -14.76 -19.77 -21.79
CA TYR A 344 -15.28 -19.05 -20.62
C TYR A 344 -16.39 -18.07 -20.97
N SER A 345 -16.80 -17.96 -22.25
CA SER A 345 -17.78 -16.97 -22.69
C SER A 345 -19.18 -17.15 -22.09
N GLY A 346 -19.50 -18.35 -21.57
CA GLY A 346 -20.74 -18.59 -20.82
C GLY A 346 -20.70 -18.15 -19.36
N LEU A 347 -19.54 -17.71 -18.85
CA LEU A 347 -19.36 -17.25 -17.47
C LEU A 347 -19.55 -15.74 -17.40
N ARG A 348 -20.09 -15.27 -16.28
CA ARG A 348 -20.35 -13.84 -16.01
C ARG A 348 -20.10 -13.53 -14.54
N ASN A 349 -19.41 -12.41 -14.29
CA ASN A 349 -19.19 -11.87 -12.95
C ASN A 349 -20.49 -11.27 -12.40
N SER A 350 -20.74 -11.50 -11.11
CA SER A 350 -21.97 -11.03 -10.44
C SER A 350 -21.86 -10.87 -8.94
N GLN A 351 -20.77 -11.34 -8.31
CA GLN A 351 -20.62 -11.35 -6.87
C GLN A 351 -20.11 -10.03 -6.32
N TYR A 352 -19.11 -9.44 -6.97
CA TYR A 352 -18.52 -8.16 -6.55
C TYR A 352 -18.82 -7.06 -7.56
N VAL A 353 -18.83 -7.42 -8.84
CA VAL A 353 -19.09 -6.54 -9.96
C VAL A 353 -20.03 -7.23 -10.93
N HIS A 354 -21.08 -6.53 -11.37
CA HIS A 354 -21.99 -7.04 -12.37
C HIS A 354 -21.41 -6.82 -13.77
N GLY A 355 -20.78 -7.84 -14.34
CA GLY A 355 -20.17 -7.77 -15.68
C GLY A 355 -21.21 -7.62 -16.80
N CYS A 356 -20.85 -7.03 -17.93
CA CYS A 356 -21.71 -6.84 -19.11
C CYS A 356 -21.07 -7.41 -20.39
N PRO A 357 -20.68 -8.71 -20.40
CA PRO A 357 -19.80 -9.27 -21.43
C PRO A 357 -20.42 -9.29 -22.85
N ASP A 358 -21.75 -9.28 -22.93
CA ASP A 358 -22.48 -9.34 -24.20
C ASP A 358 -22.74 -7.95 -24.80
N ALA A 359 -22.48 -6.86 -24.07
CA ALA A 359 -22.85 -5.50 -24.42
C ALA A 359 -21.66 -4.66 -24.93
N PHE A 360 -20.91 -5.18 -25.91
CA PHE A 360 -19.83 -4.40 -26.54
C PHE A 360 -20.40 -3.35 -27.51
N ASP A 361 -20.18 -2.07 -27.21
CA ASP A 361 -20.79 -0.95 -27.91
C ASP A 361 -20.02 -0.49 -29.15
N PHE A 362 -18.75 -0.88 -29.29
CA PHE A 362 -17.83 -0.36 -30.29
C PHE A 362 -17.48 -1.36 -31.40
N GLY A 363 -18.35 -2.34 -31.64
CA GLY A 363 -18.20 -3.31 -32.71
C GLY A 363 -18.81 -4.67 -32.37
N SER A 364 -18.12 -5.74 -32.75
CA SER A 364 -18.55 -7.11 -32.46
C SER A 364 -17.47 -7.87 -31.68
N SER A 365 -17.89 -8.58 -30.64
CA SER A 365 -17.01 -9.44 -29.87
C SER A 365 -16.51 -10.61 -30.71
N THR A 366 -15.23 -10.96 -30.56
CA THR A 366 -14.65 -12.16 -31.16
C THR A 366 -14.44 -13.24 -30.11
N PHE A 367 -14.44 -14.51 -30.53
CA PHE A 367 -14.41 -15.65 -29.61
C PHE A 367 -13.24 -16.60 -29.89
N PRO A 368 -11.98 -16.15 -29.71
CA PRO A 368 -10.82 -17.03 -29.83
C PRO A 368 -10.86 -18.13 -28.77
N ARG A 369 -10.47 -19.34 -29.15
CA ARG A 369 -10.15 -20.41 -28.18
C ARG A 369 -8.95 -19.98 -27.33
N LYS A 370 -8.90 -20.38 -26.07
CA LYS A 370 -7.82 -20.07 -25.11
C LYS A 370 -6.42 -20.20 -25.70
N LYS A 371 -6.15 -21.30 -26.41
CA LYS A 371 -4.86 -21.56 -27.07
C LYS A 371 -4.48 -20.57 -28.19
N ASN A 372 -5.46 -19.86 -28.74
CA ASN A 372 -5.32 -18.92 -29.83
C ASN A 372 -5.44 -17.45 -29.38
N VAL A 373 -5.77 -17.17 -28.11
CA VAL A 373 -5.92 -15.80 -27.59
C VAL A 373 -4.65 -15.00 -27.84
N ARG A 374 -3.48 -15.56 -27.52
CA ARG A 374 -2.19 -14.91 -27.78
C ARG A 374 -2.03 -14.51 -29.25
N LYS A 375 -2.32 -15.45 -30.17
CA LYS A 375 -2.22 -15.20 -31.61
C LYS A 375 -3.19 -14.09 -32.06
N ALA A 376 -4.41 -14.09 -31.53
CA ALA A 376 -5.42 -13.08 -31.86
C ALA A 376 -4.99 -11.67 -31.39
N ILE A 377 -4.48 -11.54 -30.17
CA ILE A 377 -3.95 -10.27 -29.65
C ILE A 377 -2.77 -9.80 -30.50
N MET A 378 -1.81 -10.68 -30.78
CA MET A 378 -0.63 -10.29 -31.58
C MET A 378 -1.02 -9.86 -33.00
N ALA A 379 -2.02 -10.48 -33.62
CA ALA A 379 -2.51 -10.06 -34.94
C ALA A 379 -3.12 -8.65 -34.94
N ILE A 380 -3.70 -8.21 -33.82
CA ILE A 380 -4.22 -6.84 -33.63
C ILE A 380 -3.06 -5.85 -33.44
N LEU A 381 -2.03 -6.24 -32.68
CA LEU A 381 -0.91 -5.35 -32.37
C LEU A 381 0.12 -5.25 -33.50
N GLU A 382 0.32 -6.32 -34.28
CA GLU A 382 1.35 -6.45 -35.31
C GLU A 382 1.39 -5.27 -36.31
N PRO A 383 0.25 -4.76 -36.84
CA PRO A 383 0.22 -3.60 -37.74
C PRO A 383 0.86 -2.34 -37.14
N HIS A 384 0.84 -2.21 -35.81
CA HIS A 384 1.32 -1.04 -35.08
C HIS A 384 2.75 -1.20 -34.55
N THR A 385 3.31 -2.42 -34.58
CA THR A 385 4.63 -2.71 -33.97
C THR A 385 5.80 -1.98 -34.61
N SER A 386 5.65 -1.40 -35.80
CA SER A 386 6.68 -0.56 -36.45
C SER A 386 6.79 0.85 -35.84
N ARG A 387 5.84 1.23 -34.98
CA ARG A 387 5.71 2.55 -34.37
C ARG A 387 6.01 2.51 -32.88
N ASN A 388 6.29 3.66 -32.29
CA ASN A 388 6.44 3.83 -30.85
C ASN A 388 5.09 3.58 -30.16
N LEU A 389 5.07 2.64 -29.23
CA LEU A 389 3.86 2.21 -28.52
C LEU A 389 3.82 2.82 -27.12
N VAL A 390 2.68 3.43 -26.79
CA VAL A 390 2.36 3.89 -25.44
C VAL A 390 1.25 2.99 -24.90
N LEU A 391 1.54 2.27 -23.81
CA LEU A 391 0.59 1.36 -23.20
C LEU A 391 -0.33 2.16 -22.26
N VAL A 392 -1.64 2.05 -22.43
CA VAL A 392 -2.66 2.78 -21.66
C VAL A 392 -3.52 1.80 -20.86
N GLY A 393 -3.95 2.20 -19.67
CA GLY A 393 -4.88 1.44 -18.85
C GLY A 393 -5.42 2.22 -17.66
N HIS A 394 -6.14 1.54 -16.79
CA HIS A 394 -6.71 2.09 -15.57
C HIS A 394 -6.35 1.17 -14.39
N ASP A 395 -5.42 1.57 -13.52
CA ASP A 395 -4.76 0.64 -12.58
C ASP A 395 -4.08 -0.54 -13.31
N ILE A 396 -3.33 -0.20 -14.36
CA ILE A 396 -2.88 -1.11 -15.44
C ILE A 396 -1.94 -2.23 -14.97
N ALA A 397 -1.39 -2.12 -13.77
CA ALA A 397 -0.43 -3.08 -13.24
C ALA A 397 -1.00 -4.49 -13.14
N GLN A 398 -2.33 -4.62 -12.95
CA GLN A 398 -2.99 -5.92 -12.92
C GLN A 398 -3.19 -6.50 -14.33
N ASP A 399 -3.58 -5.68 -15.30
CA ASP A 399 -3.73 -6.09 -16.70
C ASP A 399 -2.42 -6.62 -17.29
N ILE A 400 -1.31 -5.93 -17.03
CA ILE A 400 0.02 -6.37 -17.48
C ILE A 400 0.33 -7.79 -16.98
N LYS A 401 0.01 -8.10 -15.72
CA LYS A 401 0.20 -9.46 -15.19
C LYS A 401 -0.68 -10.49 -15.91
N TYR A 402 -1.92 -10.14 -16.23
CA TYR A 402 -2.77 -11.04 -17.00
C TYR A 402 -2.20 -11.31 -18.40
N PHE A 403 -1.69 -10.30 -19.07
CA PHE A 403 -0.98 -10.47 -20.35
C PHE A 403 0.28 -11.34 -20.21
N ASP A 404 1.04 -11.20 -19.12
CA ASP A 404 2.17 -12.09 -18.83
C ASP A 404 1.73 -13.56 -18.71
N THR A 405 0.60 -13.83 -18.06
CA THR A 405 0.05 -15.21 -17.99
C THR A 405 -0.37 -15.78 -19.34
N LEU A 406 -0.69 -14.91 -20.30
CA LEU A 406 -0.97 -15.27 -21.70
C LEU A 406 0.31 -15.42 -22.53
N GLY A 407 1.49 -15.18 -21.94
CA GLY A 407 2.79 -15.21 -22.61
C GLY A 407 3.04 -13.99 -23.51
N ILE A 408 2.41 -12.85 -23.21
CA ILE A 408 2.61 -11.58 -23.90
C ILE A 408 3.22 -10.58 -22.90
N HIS A 409 4.53 -10.38 -22.99
CA HIS A 409 5.23 -9.39 -22.18
C HIS A 409 5.11 -8.02 -22.86
N LEU A 410 4.04 -7.28 -22.54
CA LEU A 410 3.72 -6.00 -23.19
C LEU A 410 4.84 -4.96 -23.07
N LEU A 411 5.60 -5.01 -21.97
CA LEU A 411 6.71 -4.09 -21.70
C LEU A 411 7.99 -4.44 -22.47
N ASP A 412 8.07 -5.67 -22.99
CA ASP A 412 9.22 -6.15 -23.78
C ASP A 412 9.00 -5.97 -25.30
N LEU A 413 7.86 -5.38 -25.70
CA LEU A 413 7.62 -5.04 -27.09
C LEU A 413 8.69 -4.06 -27.57
N LYS A 414 9.32 -4.36 -28.72
CA LYS A 414 10.51 -3.65 -29.24
C LYS A 414 10.42 -2.11 -29.22
N ASN A 415 9.24 -1.56 -29.50
CA ASN A 415 8.99 -0.13 -29.59
C ASN A 415 8.15 0.41 -28.42
N PHE A 416 8.06 -0.32 -27.31
CA PHE A 416 7.44 0.17 -26.08
C PHE A 416 8.16 1.43 -25.59
N THR A 417 7.39 2.49 -25.38
CA THR A 417 7.92 3.80 -24.97
C THR A 417 7.64 4.08 -23.51
N ARG A 418 6.36 3.98 -23.09
CA ARG A 418 5.92 4.37 -21.75
C ARG A 418 4.57 3.75 -21.41
N GLN A 419 4.30 3.62 -20.12
CA GLN A 419 2.97 3.39 -19.56
C GLN A 419 2.25 4.71 -19.26
N VAL A 420 0.94 4.71 -19.46
CA VAL A 420 0.00 5.77 -19.09
C VAL A 420 -1.15 5.13 -18.33
N ASP A 421 -1.26 5.48 -17.05
CA ASP A 421 -2.34 5.03 -16.18
C ASP A 421 -3.31 6.18 -15.92
N THR A 422 -4.55 6.01 -16.37
CA THR A 422 -5.57 7.08 -16.27
C THR A 422 -5.99 7.36 -14.83
N GLN A 423 -5.85 6.40 -13.91
CA GLN A 423 -6.07 6.62 -12.49
C GLN A 423 -4.98 7.55 -11.93
N GLU A 424 -3.73 7.31 -12.30
CA GLU A 424 -2.61 8.17 -11.92
C GLU A 424 -2.68 9.57 -12.58
N MET A 425 -3.10 9.65 -13.85
CA MET A 425 -3.33 10.93 -14.51
C MET A 425 -4.41 11.75 -13.80
N CYS A 426 -5.51 11.12 -13.39
CA CYS A 426 -6.59 11.79 -12.66
C CYS A 426 -6.09 12.31 -11.29
N GLN A 427 -5.30 11.51 -10.57
CA GLN A 427 -4.64 11.96 -9.33
C GLN A 427 -3.75 13.20 -9.56
N ALA A 428 -3.03 13.26 -10.69
CA ALA A 428 -2.22 14.43 -11.03
C ALA A 428 -3.08 15.65 -11.35
N TRP A 429 -4.14 15.49 -12.15
CA TRP A 429 -5.06 16.57 -12.51
C TRP A 429 -5.78 17.14 -11.29
N GLN A 430 -6.32 16.29 -10.42
CA GLN A 430 -7.05 16.69 -9.22
C GLN A 430 -6.14 17.08 -8.05
N ASN A 431 -4.82 16.87 -8.17
CA ASN A 431 -3.86 17.02 -7.06
C ASN A 431 -4.25 16.18 -5.83
N GLU A 432 -4.74 14.96 -6.07
CA GLU A 432 -5.18 14.01 -5.06
C GLU A 432 -4.22 12.82 -4.92
N THR A 433 -4.37 12.07 -3.83
CA THR A 433 -3.59 10.84 -3.58
C THR A 433 -4.41 9.57 -3.68
N GLN A 434 -5.74 9.68 -3.61
CA GLN A 434 -6.65 8.55 -3.72
C GLN A 434 -6.98 8.29 -5.19
N GLY A 435 -6.93 7.02 -5.61
CA GLY A 435 -7.38 6.61 -6.93
C GLY A 435 -8.91 6.72 -7.04
N ARG A 436 -9.39 7.09 -8.22
CA ARG A 436 -10.82 7.07 -8.56
C ARG A 436 -11.03 5.99 -9.61
N GLY A 437 -12.09 5.20 -9.47
CA GLY A 437 -12.47 4.22 -10.49
C GLY A 437 -12.92 4.89 -11.79
N LEU A 438 -12.78 4.19 -12.92
CA LEU A 438 -13.05 4.70 -14.27
C LEU A 438 -14.41 5.41 -14.38
N GLY A 439 -15.51 4.79 -13.93
CA GLY A 439 -16.84 5.40 -14.01
C GLY A 439 -16.95 6.76 -13.29
N LYS A 440 -16.24 6.94 -12.16
CA LYS A 440 -16.20 8.23 -11.44
C LYS A 440 -15.44 9.30 -12.24
N ILE A 441 -14.35 8.90 -12.90
CA ILE A 441 -13.56 9.80 -13.76
C ILE A 441 -14.40 10.23 -14.97
N LEU A 442 -15.08 9.30 -15.63
CA LEU A 442 -15.94 9.60 -16.78
C LEU A 442 -17.08 10.55 -16.41
N SER A 443 -17.75 10.30 -15.27
CA SER A 443 -18.78 11.20 -14.75
C SER A 443 -18.24 12.59 -14.45
N GLN A 444 -17.04 12.71 -13.87
CA GLN A 444 -16.41 13.99 -13.58
C GLN A 444 -16.03 14.78 -14.84
N LEU A 445 -15.69 14.07 -15.92
CA LEU A 445 -15.38 14.66 -17.23
C LEU A 445 -16.64 14.89 -18.09
N GLU A 446 -17.82 14.61 -17.55
CA GLU A 446 -19.10 14.68 -18.28
C GLU A 446 -19.10 13.82 -19.57
N ILE A 447 -18.38 12.69 -19.54
CA ILE A 447 -18.33 11.73 -20.65
C ILE A 447 -19.46 10.71 -20.44
N PRO A 448 -20.47 10.66 -21.34
CA PRO A 448 -21.53 9.66 -21.24
C PRO A 448 -20.95 8.26 -21.41
N SER A 449 -21.19 7.41 -20.41
CA SER A 449 -20.73 6.02 -20.41
C SER A 449 -21.86 5.07 -20.04
N LYS A 450 -21.81 3.88 -20.64
CA LYS A 450 -22.74 2.78 -20.39
C LYS A 450 -22.00 1.46 -20.55
N ASN A 451 -22.59 0.36 -20.07
CA ASN A 451 -22.05 -0.99 -20.22
C ASN A 451 -20.57 -1.12 -19.79
N LEU A 452 -20.19 -0.42 -18.72
CA LEU A 452 -18.92 -0.66 -18.01
C LEU A 452 -18.90 -2.11 -17.49
N HIS A 453 -17.70 -2.63 -17.22
CA HIS A 453 -17.45 -4.06 -16.96
C HIS A 453 -17.67 -4.94 -18.20
N ASN A 454 -17.35 -4.36 -19.35
CA ASN A 454 -17.14 -5.02 -20.62
C ASN A 454 -15.76 -4.56 -21.07
N ALA A 455 -14.78 -5.46 -21.09
CA ALA A 455 -13.38 -5.07 -21.25
C ALA A 455 -13.14 -4.19 -22.50
N GLY A 456 -13.85 -4.45 -23.60
CA GLY A 456 -13.76 -3.65 -24.82
C GLY A 456 -14.28 -2.21 -24.64
N ASN A 457 -15.40 -2.04 -23.93
CA ASN A 457 -15.94 -0.72 -23.59
C ASN A 457 -15.04 0.00 -22.59
N ASP A 458 -14.54 -0.70 -21.58
CA ASP A 458 -13.68 -0.12 -20.54
C ASP A 458 -12.35 0.36 -21.14
N ALA A 459 -11.76 -0.39 -22.09
CA ALA A 459 -10.60 0.06 -22.85
C ALA A 459 -10.90 1.32 -23.67
N TYR A 460 -12.05 1.40 -24.36
CA TYR A 460 -12.47 2.60 -25.10
C TYR A 460 -12.62 3.80 -24.16
N TYR A 461 -13.40 3.64 -23.09
CA TYR A 461 -13.68 4.72 -22.15
C TYR A 461 -12.43 5.16 -21.39
N THR A 462 -11.47 4.26 -21.17
CA THR A 462 -10.16 4.61 -20.63
C THR A 462 -9.41 5.58 -21.56
N VAL A 463 -9.42 5.34 -22.88
CA VAL A 463 -8.84 6.29 -23.86
C VAL A 463 -9.60 7.63 -23.87
N CYS A 464 -10.93 7.61 -23.80
CA CYS A 464 -11.73 8.84 -23.68
C CYS A 464 -11.40 9.62 -22.40
N ALA A 465 -11.26 8.93 -21.26
CA ALA A 465 -10.85 9.54 -20.00
C ALA A 465 -9.44 10.14 -20.10
N MET A 466 -8.50 9.45 -20.75
CA MET A 466 -7.16 9.97 -21.02
C MET A 466 -7.21 11.30 -21.78
N PHE A 467 -8.04 11.41 -22.83
CA PHE A 467 -8.23 12.67 -23.55
C PHE A 467 -8.82 13.75 -22.65
N GLY A 468 -9.93 13.45 -21.97
CA GLY A 468 -10.62 14.41 -21.12
C GLY A 468 -9.70 14.97 -20.04
N ILE A 469 -8.97 14.12 -19.31
CA ILE A 469 -8.01 14.55 -18.28
C ILE A 469 -6.92 15.44 -18.89
N ALA A 470 -6.35 15.04 -20.03
CA ALA A 470 -5.27 15.79 -20.66
C ALA A 470 -5.71 17.19 -21.12
N ILE A 471 -6.92 17.31 -21.66
CA ILE A 471 -7.52 18.55 -22.16
C ILE A 471 -7.96 19.45 -21.01
N GLU A 472 -8.71 18.92 -20.05
CA GLU A 472 -9.24 19.71 -18.93
C GLU A 472 -8.13 20.30 -18.07
N GLN A 473 -7.04 19.55 -17.83
CA GLN A 473 -5.91 20.08 -17.08
C GLN A 473 -5.26 21.29 -17.77
N ILE A 474 -5.18 21.30 -19.10
CA ILE A 474 -4.67 22.47 -19.86
C ILE A 474 -5.66 23.62 -19.77
N ARG A 475 -6.95 23.36 -20.00
CA ARG A 475 -8.01 24.36 -19.95
C ARG A 475 -8.04 25.09 -18.60
N GLU A 476 -7.99 24.35 -17.50
CA GLU A 476 -7.93 24.93 -16.15
C GLU A 476 -6.66 25.73 -15.91
N HIS A 477 -5.52 25.27 -16.42
CA HIS A 477 -4.25 25.98 -16.27
C HIS A 477 -4.26 27.32 -17.02
N GLU A 478 -4.78 27.34 -18.25
CA GLU A 478 -4.93 28.55 -19.04
C GLU A 478 -5.93 29.53 -18.43
N ALA A 479 -7.05 29.04 -17.88
CA ALA A 479 -8.01 29.88 -17.16
C ALA A 479 -7.36 30.58 -15.95
N LYS A 480 -6.63 29.83 -15.12
CA LYS A 480 -5.89 30.38 -13.96
C LYS A 480 -4.83 31.40 -14.36
N LEU A 481 -4.17 31.22 -15.51
CA LEU A 481 -3.20 32.18 -16.02
C LEU A 481 -3.86 33.49 -16.49
N LYS A 482 -5.02 33.40 -17.15
CA LYS A 482 -5.81 34.57 -17.57
C LYS A 482 -6.31 35.36 -16.37
N GLU A 483 -6.92 34.70 -15.38
CA GLU A 483 -7.38 35.33 -14.14
C GLU A 483 -6.22 36.07 -13.44
N LYS A 484 -5.03 35.46 -13.37
CA LYS A 484 -3.85 36.09 -12.77
C LYS A 484 -3.38 37.33 -13.55
N HIS A 485 -3.44 37.30 -14.88
CA HIS A 485 -3.10 38.46 -15.70
C HIS A 485 -4.11 39.60 -15.54
N GLU A 486 -5.40 39.30 -15.39
CA GLU A 486 -6.47 40.29 -15.15
C GLU A 486 -6.36 40.93 -13.76
N LEU A 487 -5.98 40.16 -12.73
CA LEU A 487 -5.71 40.66 -11.37
C LEU A 487 -4.49 41.61 -11.32
N ILE A 488 -3.41 41.28 -12.03
CA ILE A 488 -2.20 42.13 -12.07
C ILE A 488 -2.44 43.39 -12.91
N GLY A 489 -3.31 43.32 -13.93
CA GLY A 489 -3.67 44.47 -14.77
C GLY A 489 -4.56 45.51 -14.06
N THR A 490 -5.27 45.13 -13.00
CA THR A 490 -6.16 46.03 -12.24
C THR A 490 -5.50 46.70 -11.03
N GLU A 491 -4.39 46.16 -10.49
CA GLU A 491 -3.59 46.82 -9.44
C GLU A 491 -2.61 47.90 -9.98
N GLY A 492 -2.51 48.02 -11.30
CA GLY A 492 -1.62 48.97 -11.99
C GLY A 492 -2.30 50.21 -12.59
N GLN A 493 -3.56 50.49 -12.24
CA GLN A 493 -4.31 51.68 -12.68
C GLN A 493 -4.66 52.61 -11.52
#